data_AF-A0AAF0F1T8-F1
#
_entry.id   AF-A0AAF0F1T8-F1
#
_cell.length_a   1.000
_cell.length_b   1.000
_cell.length_c   1.000
_cell.angle_alpha   90.00
_cell.angle_beta   90.00
_cell.angle_gamma   90.00
#
_symmetry.space_group_name_H-M   'P 1'
#
loop_
_entity.id
_entity.type
_entity.pdbx_description
1 polymer ?
#
loop_
_entity_poly.entity_id
_entity_poly.type
_entity_poly.pdbx_seq_one_letter_code
_entity_poly.pdbx_strand_id
1 'polypeptide(L)'
;MTTRERELQATLVRLSVLCASSLKAVLGGHVGPAITDEEQDGQALAEKIYNDAVVILRAVQKDTTALSLAMRPEKGKQVSDDSPPTSCIDDASIESATKLLQGLATDHVPKLVFLANLAHKNRAVYKSVKGDEADEAARKFGTVLNAKHGERVPGASVGTLFASEVKQAIGQIVDQTAQLCQSFMDPKTRAVLDNASRKRGDEPSSAPPPSRAYSLSLTKLLWSTCDSLIGTPDSRPPLEKRLPRNNQEAFAKLCKGNEEVLADATSEMKDALESDSDSDEQDEWADNVELSDEEKELVKRAITLLESGTALARAVRAALLQRDVKADFDEAGDALVALVEAQDNVAAIALYGDEAGDESLADIVDEYTVACKRLAESSGTYRTEVISSAFTAVSDAASQVSAII
;
A
#
# COMPACT_ATOMS: atom_id res chain seq x y z
N MET A 1 32.55 2.56 -26.47
CA MET A 1 31.37 3.38 -26.17
C MET A 1 31.10 4.31 -27.33
N THR A 2 30.08 4.00 -28.15
CA THR A 2 29.65 4.81 -29.29
C THR A 2 28.96 6.10 -28.82
N THR A 3 28.77 7.08 -29.71
CA THR A 3 28.01 8.31 -29.38
C THR A 3 26.58 7.97 -28.92
N ARG A 4 25.95 6.97 -29.54
CA ARG A 4 24.59 6.50 -29.20
C ARG A 4 24.52 5.82 -27.84
N GLU A 5 25.52 5.00 -27.49
CA GLU A 5 25.62 4.43 -26.15
C GLU A 5 25.75 5.51 -25.07
N ARG A 6 26.47 6.61 -25.35
CA ARG A 6 26.57 7.75 -24.41
C ARG A 6 25.23 8.47 -24.23
N GLU A 7 24.48 8.65 -25.32
CA GLU A 7 23.12 9.22 -25.26
C GLU A 7 22.16 8.37 -24.45
N LEU A 8 22.23 7.04 -24.61
CA LEU A 8 21.47 6.09 -23.80
C LEU A 8 21.81 6.22 -22.31
N GLN A 9 23.10 6.16 -21.95
CA GLN A 9 23.54 6.30 -20.56
C GLN A 9 23.12 7.64 -19.94
N ALA A 10 23.21 8.75 -20.70
CA ALA A 10 22.73 10.06 -20.24
C ALA A 10 21.21 10.08 -20.01
N THR A 11 20.44 9.39 -20.85
CA THR A 11 18.98 9.28 -20.71
C THR A 11 18.61 8.46 -19.47
N LEU A 12 19.29 7.32 -19.26
CA LEU A 12 19.11 6.49 -18.06
C LEU A 12 19.35 7.31 -16.78
N VAL A 13 20.44 8.10 -16.72
CA VAL A 13 20.74 8.93 -15.54
C VAL A 13 19.63 9.95 -15.28
N ARG A 14 19.19 10.67 -16.32
CA ARG A 14 18.12 11.66 -16.18
C ARG A 14 16.83 11.03 -15.67
N LEU A 15 16.45 9.87 -16.20
CA LEU A 15 15.26 9.15 -15.76
C LEU A 15 15.40 8.66 -14.32
N SER A 16 16.54 8.08 -13.92
CA SER A 16 16.76 7.68 -12.52
C SER A 16 16.69 8.86 -11.55
N VAL A 17 17.24 10.03 -11.91
CA VAL A 17 17.12 11.26 -11.09
C VAL A 17 15.67 11.75 -11.02
N LEU A 18 14.94 11.70 -12.13
CA LEU A 18 13.52 12.04 -12.17
C LEU A 18 12.70 11.09 -11.27
N CYS A 19 12.93 9.78 -11.37
CA CYS A 19 12.26 8.78 -10.54
C CYS A 19 12.56 9.00 -9.05
N ALA A 20 13.83 9.25 -8.68
CA ALA A 20 14.16 9.54 -7.28
C ALA A 20 13.46 10.80 -6.75
N SER A 21 13.43 11.87 -7.55
CA SER A 21 12.74 13.13 -7.20
C SER A 21 11.22 12.91 -7.12
N SER A 22 10.68 12.10 -8.02
CA SER A 22 9.27 11.72 -8.08
C SER A 22 8.87 10.88 -6.87
N LEU A 23 9.68 9.89 -6.46
CA LEU A 23 9.45 9.09 -5.26
C LEU A 23 9.45 9.98 -4.02
N LYS A 24 10.37 10.94 -3.90
CA LYS A 24 10.33 11.92 -2.81
C LYS A 24 9.05 12.77 -2.82
N ALA A 25 8.61 13.22 -4.00
CA ALA A 25 7.40 14.01 -4.12
C ALA A 25 6.14 13.22 -3.78
N VAL A 26 6.05 11.98 -4.27
CA VAL A 26 4.97 11.05 -3.95
C VAL A 26 5.07 10.70 -2.47
N LEU A 27 6.09 9.96 -2.02
CA LEU A 27 6.18 9.42 -0.67
C LEU A 27 6.31 10.49 0.43
N GLY A 28 7.14 11.52 0.23
CA GLY A 28 7.46 12.54 1.24
C GLY A 28 6.71 13.87 1.13
N GLY A 29 5.97 14.13 0.05
CA GLY A 29 5.28 15.40 -0.17
C GLY A 29 4.09 15.61 0.76
N HIS A 30 4.13 16.67 1.60
CA HIS A 30 2.96 17.17 2.33
C HIS A 30 2.08 17.97 1.38
N VAL A 31 1.21 17.31 0.61
CA VAL A 31 0.16 18.00 -0.12
C VAL A 31 -0.99 18.25 0.85
N GLY A 32 -1.29 19.52 1.13
CA GLY A 32 -2.40 19.90 1.99
C GLY A 32 -3.75 19.43 1.43
N PRO A 33 -4.75 19.21 2.29
CA PRO A 33 -6.06 18.74 1.86
C PRO A 33 -6.74 19.79 0.95
N ALA A 34 -7.59 19.30 0.05
CA ALA A 34 -8.37 20.18 -0.83
C ALA A 34 -9.43 20.94 -0.03
N ILE A 35 -9.58 22.22 -0.36
CA ILE A 35 -10.66 23.08 0.16
C ILE A 35 -11.56 23.44 -1.01
N THR A 36 -12.87 23.23 -0.86
CA THR A 36 -13.84 23.52 -1.91
C THR A 36 -14.98 24.41 -1.40
N ASP A 37 -15.46 25.27 -2.30
CA ASP A 37 -16.72 26.01 -2.19
C ASP A 37 -17.78 25.46 -3.19
N GLU A 38 -17.36 24.52 -4.05
CA GLU A 38 -18.17 23.93 -5.12
C GLU A 38 -18.55 22.47 -4.81
N GLU A 39 -19.67 22.01 -5.39
CA GLU A 39 -20.06 20.61 -5.38
C GLU A 39 -19.10 19.79 -6.27
N GLN A 40 -18.14 19.13 -5.63
CA GLN A 40 -17.27 18.16 -6.27
C GLN A 40 -17.78 16.75 -5.98
N ASP A 41 -17.76 15.87 -6.99
CA ASP A 41 -18.05 14.45 -6.84
C ASP A 41 -16.73 13.68 -6.71
N GLY A 42 -16.45 13.21 -5.49
CA GLY A 42 -15.24 12.46 -5.17
C GLY A 42 -15.18 11.10 -5.85
N GLN A 43 -16.33 10.45 -6.08
CA GLN A 43 -16.40 9.16 -6.75
C GLN A 43 -16.09 9.32 -8.24
N ALA A 44 -16.67 10.32 -8.90
CA ALA A 44 -16.38 10.61 -10.30
C ALA A 44 -14.89 10.94 -10.51
N LEU A 45 -14.27 11.66 -9.56
CA LEU A 45 -12.83 11.94 -9.59
C LEU A 45 -12.00 10.65 -9.40
N ALA A 46 -12.36 9.80 -8.44
CA ALA A 46 -11.66 8.52 -8.22
C ALA A 46 -11.71 7.62 -9.46
N GLU A 47 -12.87 7.51 -10.11
CA GLU A 47 -13.03 6.76 -11.36
C GLU A 47 -12.17 7.33 -12.49
N LYS A 48 -12.09 8.67 -12.61
CA LYS A 48 -11.23 9.32 -13.58
C LYS A 48 -9.76 9.02 -13.32
N ILE A 49 -9.30 9.16 -12.08
CA ILE A 49 -7.92 8.85 -11.67
C ILE A 49 -7.58 7.39 -12.00
N TYR A 50 -8.47 6.46 -11.66
CA TYR A 50 -8.30 5.03 -11.98
C TYR A 50 -8.18 4.80 -13.48
N ASN A 51 -9.09 5.34 -14.29
CA ASN A 51 -9.09 5.15 -15.74
C ASN A 51 -7.81 5.73 -16.38
N ASP A 52 -7.41 6.94 -15.98
CA ASP A 52 -6.19 7.58 -16.47
C ASP A 52 -4.95 6.76 -16.06
N ALA A 53 -4.90 6.26 -14.82
CA ALA A 53 -3.82 5.40 -14.34
C ALA A 53 -3.72 4.10 -15.16
N VAL A 54 -4.86 3.42 -15.40
CA VAL A 54 -4.91 2.19 -16.22
C VAL A 54 -4.40 2.45 -17.64
N VAL A 55 -4.78 3.56 -18.27
CA VAL A 55 -4.30 3.92 -19.61
C VAL A 55 -2.78 4.08 -19.61
N ILE A 56 -2.22 4.76 -18.61
CA ILE A 56 -0.77 4.96 -18.51
C ILE A 56 -0.05 3.65 -18.19
N LEU A 57 -0.56 2.82 -17.28
CA LEU A 57 0.03 1.52 -16.95
C LEU A 57 0.08 0.59 -18.17
N ARG A 58 -0.95 0.59 -19.02
CA ARG A 58 -0.94 -0.15 -20.31
C ARG A 58 0.12 0.38 -21.26
N ALA A 59 0.31 1.70 -21.31
CA ALA A 59 1.37 2.31 -22.10
C ALA A 59 2.76 1.90 -21.58
N VAL A 60 2.96 1.90 -20.25
CA VAL A 60 4.19 1.42 -19.61
C VAL A 60 4.45 -0.05 -19.94
N GLN A 61 3.44 -0.93 -19.90
CA GLN A 61 3.59 -2.33 -20.31
C GLN A 61 4.06 -2.45 -21.77
N LYS A 62 3.42 -1.72 -22.67
CA LYS A 62 3.76 -1.71 -24.09
C LYS A 62 5.21 -1.26 -24.31
N ASP A 63 5.62 -0.18 -23.65
CA ASP A 63 6.97 0.36 -23.76
C ASP A 63 8.00 -0.56 -23.10
N THR A 64 7.65 -1.23 -22.01
CA THR A 64 8.49 -2.24 -21.35
C THR A 64 8.69 -3.47 -22.24
N THR A 65 7.64 -3.94 -22.92
CA THR A 65 7.76 -5.01 -23.92
C THR A 65 8.63 -4.57 -25.11
N ALA A 66 8.43 -3.36 -25.63
CA ALA A 66 9.24 -2.82 -26.72
C ALA A 66 10.70 -2.63 -26.31
N LEU A 67 10.96 -2.20 -25.07
CA LEU A 67 12.30 -2.05 -24.50
C LEU A 67 12.98 -3.41 -24.38
N SER A 68 12.25 -4.44 -23.91
CA SER A 68 12.76 -5.82 -23.86
C SER A 68 13.24 -6.31 -25.23
N LEU A 69 12.52 -5.96 -26.30
CA LEU A 69 12.87 -6.31 -27.67
C LEU A 69 14.07 -5.51 -28.18
N ALA A 70 14.08 -4.19 -27.92
CA ALA A 70 15.18 -3.31 -28.30
C ALA A 70 16.49 -3.64 -27.57
N MET A 71 16.42 -4.21 -26.36
CA MET A 71 17.61 -4.57 -25.58
C MET A 71 18.14 -5.98 -25.87
N ARG A 72 17.66 -6.65 -26.94
CA ARG A 72 18.16 -7.97 -27.38
C ARG A 72 19.52 -7.84 -28.08
N PRO A 73 20.42 -8.84 -27.94
CA PRO A 73 21.66 -8.84 -28.71
C PRO A 73 21.35 -9.07 -30.18
N GLU A 74 22.25 -8.63 -31.05
CA GLU A 74 22.18 -8.92 -32.48
C GLU A 74 22.07 -10.43 -32.75
N LYS A 75 21.28 -10.77 -33.77
CA LYS A 75 21.04 -12.16 -34.18
C LYS A 75 22.36 -12.87 -34.48
N GLY A 76 22.61 -13.98 -33.78
CA GLY A 76 23.81 -14.81 -33.96
C GLY A 76 24.97 -14.49 -33.01
N LYS A 77 24.85 -13.46 -32.14
CA LYS A 77 25.82 -13.21 -31.06
C LYS A 77 25.36 -13.91 -29.78
N GLN A 78 26.16 -14.83 -29.27
CA GLN A 78 25.97 -15.38 -27.92
C GLN A 78 26.53 -14.41 -26.89
N VAL A 79 25.70 -14.07 -25.91
CA VAL A 79 26.06 -13.17 -24.80
C VAL A 79 25.77 -13.93 -23.51
N SER A 80 26.75 -13.99 -22.60
CA SER A 80 26.56 -14.57 -21.27
C SER A 80 25.59 -13.72 -20.45
N ASP A 81 24.87 -14.33 -19.52
CA ASP A 81 23.92 -13.64 -18.63
C ASP A 81 24.60 -12.60 -17.72
N ASP A 82 25.88 -12.79 -17.41
CA ASP A 82 26.72 -11.87 -16.63
C ASP A 82 27.29 -10.71 -17.47
N SER A 83 27.06 -10.71 -18.78
CA SER A 83 27.58 -9.65 -19.64
C SER A 83 26.87 -8.32 -19.33
N PRO A 84 27.53 -7.18 -19.61
CA PRO A 84 26.89 -5.89 -19.54
C PRO A 84 25.59 -5.89 -20.36
N PRO A 85 24.50 -5.28 -19.86
CA PRO A 85 23.19 -5.43 -20.47
C PRO A 85 23.08 -4.74 -21.83
N THR A 86 24.00 -3.83 -22.15
CA THR A 86 24.11 -3.16 -23.46
C THR A 86 25.06 -3.88 -24.43
N SER A 87 25.66 -5.01 -24.05
CA SER A 87 26.64 -5.68 -24.91
C SER A 87 26.00 -6.26 -26.16
N CYS A 88 26.64 -6.05 -27.31
CA CYS A 88 26.24 -6.62 -28.60
C CYS A 88 24.85 -6.18 -29.10
N ILE A 89 24.41 -4.98 -28.73
CA ILE A 89 23.20 -4.33 -29.25
C ILE A 89 23.60 -3.40 -30.41
N ASP A 90 22.83 -3.43 -31.50
CA ASP A 90 23.04 -2.55 -32.65
C ASP A 90 22.58 -1.10 -32.38
N ASP A 91 23.12 -0.13 -33.14
CA ASP A 91 22.82 1.29 -32.94
C ASP A 91 21.33 1.63 -33.13
N ALA A 92 20.59 0.93 -34.00
CA ALA A 92 19.17 1.20 -34.23
C ALA A 92 18.32 0.73 -33.03
N SER A 93 18.68 -0.40 -32.45
CA SER A 93 18.12 -0.91 -31.20
C SER A 93 18.41 0.02 -30.01
N ILE A 94 19.63 0.57 -29.90
CA ILE A 94 19.99 1.59 -28.89
C ILE A 94 19.16 2.87 -29.07
N GLU A 95 18.97 3.34 -30.31
CA GLU A 95 18.14 4.51 -30.59
C GLU A 95 16.67 4.26 -30.21
N SER A 96 16.15 3.08 -30.54
CA SER A 96 14.78 2.68 -30.16
C SER A 96 14.59 2.64 -28.64
N ALA A 97 15.50 1.99 -27.92
CA ALA A 97 15.50 1.94 -26.46
C ALA A 97 15.56 3.35 -25.85
N THR A 98 16.40 4.23 -26.40
CA THR A 98 16.52 5.62 -25.94
C THR A 98 15.20 6.38 -26.08
N LYS A 99 14.47 6.21 -27.21
CA LYS A 99 13.16 6.86 -27.42
C LYS A 99 12.10 6.35 -26.44
N LEU A 100 12.07 5.04 -26.17
CA LEU A 100 11.14 4.44 -25.21
C LEU A 100 11.39 4.97 -23.79
N LEU A 101 12.66 5.05 -23.37
CA LEU A 101 13.05 5.61 -22.08
C LEU A 101 12.73 7.12 -21.97
N GLN A 102 12.86 7.86 -23.07
CA GLN A 102 12.42 9.27 -23.12
C GLN A 102 10.91 9.40 -22.98
N GLY A 103 10.12 8.50 -23.58
CA GLY A 103 8.67 8.45 -23.38
C GLY A 103 8.30 8.22 -21.91
N LEU A 104 8.96 7.27 -21.24
CA LEU A 104 8.80 7.06 -19.80
C LEU A 104 9.13 8.32 -18.99
N ALA A 105 10.22 9.00 -19.32
CA ALA A 105 10.70 10.18 -18.60
C ALA A 105 9.83 11.44 -18.81
N THR A 106 9.31 11.64 -20.02
CA THR A 106 8.63 12.89 -20.39
C THR A 106 7.12 12.79 -20.28
N ASP A 107 6.56 11.57 -20.30
CA ASP A 107 5.12 11.37 -20.32
C ASP A 107 4.63 10.48 -19.16
N HIS A 108 5.04 9.22 -19.11
CA HIS A 108 4.42 8.24 -18.22
C HIS A 108 4.69 8.51 -16.74
N VAL A 109 5.97 8.66 -16.34
CA VAL A 109 6.34 8.90 -14.94
C VAL A 109 5.73 10.20 -14.40
N PRO A 110 5.86 11.37 -15.10
CA PRO A 110 5.24 12.60 -14.62
C PRO A 110 3.71 12.52 -14.48
N LYS A 111 3.02 11.87 -15.43
CA LYS A 111 1.55 11.71 -15.35
C LYS A 111 1.12 10.81 -14.20
N LEU A 112 1.82 9.70 -13.97
CA LEU A 112 1.55 8.84 -12.81
C LEU A 112 1.74 9.61 -11.50
N VAL A 113 2.86 10.32 -11.35
CA VAL A 113 3.14 11.13 -10.15
C VAL A 113 2.07 12.20 -9.94
N PHE A 114 1.61 12.84 -11.02
CA PHE A 114 0.49 13.78 -10.96
C PHE A 114 -0.79 13.13 -10.44
N LEU A 115 -1.15 11.94 -10.92
CA LEU A 115 -2.33 11.20 -10.46
C LEU A 115 -2.23 10.82 -8.98
N ALA A 116 -1.06 10.35 -8.52
CA ALA A 116 -0.82 10.06 -7.11
C ALA A 116 -1.03 11.30 -6.22
N ASN A 117 -0.45 12.44 -6.62
CA ASN A 117 -0.59 13.69 -5.89
C ASN A 117 -2.01 14.26 -5.97
N LEU A 118 -2.71 14.07 -7.09
CA LEU A 118 -4.10 14.48 -7.25
C LEU A 118 -5.02 13.67 -6.33
N ALA A 119 -4.83 12.35 -6.24
CA ALA A 119 -5.55 11.49 -5.31
C ALA A 119 -5.26 11.91 -3.86
N HIS A 120 -3.98 12.12 -3.52
CA HIS A 120 -3.58 12.52 -2.17
C HIS A 120 -4.15 13.89 -1.76
N LYS A 121 -4.15 14.87 -2.67
CA LYS A 121 -4.75 16.19 -2.42
C LYS A 121 -6.25 16.10 -2.10
N ASN A 122 -6.96 15.21 -2.78
CA ASN A 122 -8.41 15.05 -2.66
C ASN A 122 -8.82 13.94 -1.67
N ARG A 123 -7.87 13.37 -0.90
CA ARG A 123 -8.14 12.31 0.09
C ARG A 123 -9.05 12.74 1.24
N ALA A 124 -9.04 14.04 1.52
CA ALA A 124 -9.90 14.70 2.47
C ALA A 124 -10.21 16.09 1.90
N VAL A 125 -11.51 16.36 1.76
CA VAL A 125 -12.01 17.63 1.22
C VAL A 125 -12.78 18.33 2.32
N TYR A 126 -12.52 19.62 2.49
CA TYR A 126 -13.14 20.44 3.52
C TYR A 126 -13.83 21.65 2.90
N LYS A 127 -14.93 22.13 3.51
CA LYS A 127 -15.56 23.39 3.13
C LYS A 127 -14.64 24.56 3.47
N SER A 128 -14.68 25.63 2.68
CA SER A 128 -14.02 26.88 3.04
C SER A 128 -14.67 27.50 4.28
N VAL A 129 -13.86 27.91 5.25
CA VAL A 129 -14.33 28.80 6.32
C VAL A 129 -14.31 30.23 5.76
N LYS A 130 -15.47 30.86 5.64
CA LYS A 130 -15.54 32.27 5.21
C LYS A 130 -15.06 33.16 6.35
N GLY A 131 -13.96 33.89 6.16
CA GLY A 131 -13.59 35.00 7.04
C GLY A 131 -12.13 35.21 7.41
N ASP A 132 -11.17 34.36 6.99
CA ASP A 132 -9.75 34.60 7.30
C ASP A 132 -8.99 35.17 6.07
N GLU A 133 -8.63 36.45 6.11
CA GLU A 133 -7.80 37.13 5.09
C GLU A 133 -6.42 36.44 4.91
N ALA A 134 -5.96 35.72 5.94
CA ALA A 134 -4.75 34.90 5.91
C ALA A 134 -4.88 33.66 5.00
N ASP A 135 -6.08 33.08 4.87
CA ASP A 135 -6.34 31.91 4.01
C ASP A 135 -6.41 32.30 2.53
N GLU A 136 -6.93 33.49 2.22
CA GLU A 136 -6.87 34.04 0.85
C GLU A 136 -5.43 34.31 0.40
N ALA A 137 -4.59 34.83 1.31
CA ALA A 137 -3.17 35.01 1.05
C ALA A 137 -2.44 33.66 0.87
N ALA A 138 -2.70 32.67 1.74
CA ALA A 138 -2.09 31.34 1.65
C ALA A 138 -2.47 30.60 0.35
N ARG A 139 -3.74 30.69 -0.08
CA ARG A 139 -4.21 30.17 -1.39
C ARG A 139 -3.49 30.83 -2.56
N LYS A 140 -3.22 32.14 -2.47
CA LYS A 140 -2.56 32.91 -3.53
C LYS A 140 -1.06 32.61 -3.67
N PHE A 141 -0.41 32.19 -2.58
CA PHE A 141 1.03 31.89 -2.55
C PHE A 141 1.37 30.39 -2.54
N GLY A 142 0.39 29.49 -2.59
CA GLY A 142 0.60 28.04 -2.69
C GLY A 142 1.22 27.41 -1.44
N THR A 143 1.20 28.12 -0.31
CA THR A 143 1.70 27.65 0.99
C THR A 143 0.55 27.10 1.82
N VAL A 144 0.65 25.83 2.21
CA VAL A 144 -0.24 25.19 3.17
C VAL A 144 0.19 25.63 4.57
N LEU A 145 -0.34 26.75 5.04
CA LEU A 145 -0.43 26.98 6.48
C LEU A 145 -1.66 26.22 6.99
N ASN A 146 -1.64 25.82 8.27
CA ASN A 146 -2.74 25.16 8.98
C ASN A 146 -4.00 26.04 8.96
N ALA A 147 -4.67 26.11 7.80
CA ALA A 147 -5.95 26.76 7.65
C ALA A 147 -6.93 26.06 8.57
N LYS A 148 -7.74 26.82 9.30
CA LYS A 148 -8.88 26.25 10.02
C LYS A 148 -9.80 25.64 8.97
N HIS A 149 -9.67 24.34 8.75
CA HIS A 149 -10.53 23.63 7.82
C HIS A 149 -11.97 23.69 8.32
N GLY A 150 -12.92 23.94 7.42
CA GLY A 150 -14.33 23.83 7.74
C GLY A 150 -14.73 22.36 7.93
N GLU A 151 -16.03 22.09 7.86
CA GLU A 151 -16.54 20.72 7.93
C GLU A 151 -15.98 19.86 6.78
N ARG A 152 -15.62 18.61 7.09
CA ARG A 152 -15.24 17.60 6.08
C ARG A 152 -16.45 17.29 5.20
N VAL A 153 -16.23 17.10 3.91
CA VAL A 153 -17.26 16.72 2.94
C VAL A 153 -16.93 15.35 2.36
N PRO A 154 -17.39 14.24 2.98
CA PRO A 154 -17.04 12.89 2.55
C PRO A 154 -17.36 12.61 1.08
N GLY A 155 -18.52 13.07 0.59
CA GLY A 155 -18.94 12.85 -0.80
C GLY A 155 -18.09 13.56 -1.86
N ALA A 156 -17.32 14.59 -1.49
CA ALA A 156 -16.40 15.28 -2.39
C ALA A 156 -14.99 14.66 -2.38
N SER A 157 -14.71 13.79 -1.40
CA SER A 157 -13.42 13.15 -1.21
C SER A 157 -13.27 11.91 -2.09
N VAL A 158 -12.06 11.68 -2.59
CA VAL A 158 -11.72 10.36 -3.19
C VAL A 158 -11.45 9.29 -2.14
N GLY A 159 -11.26 9.70 -0.88
CA GLY A 159 -10.96 8.84 0.26
C GLY A 159 -9.48 8.57 0.48
N THR A 160 -9.13 8.36 1.75
CA THR A 160 -7.76 8.14 2.22
C THR A 160 -7.25 6.77 1.84
N LEU A 161 -8.08 5.73 1.95
CA LEU A 161 -7.69 4.37 1.57
C LEU A 161 -7.37 4.29 0.07
N PHE A 162 -8.25 4.81 -0.79
CA PHE A 162 -8.02 4.88 -2.22
C PHE A 162 -6.77 5.70 -2.57
N ALA A 163 -6.61 6.89 -1.98
CA ALA A 163 -5.45 7.72 -2.24
C ALA A 163 -4.14 7.05 -1.82
N SER A 164 -4.13 6.31 -0.69
CA SER A 164 -2.97 5.54 -0.23
C SER A 164 -2.60 4.43 -1.21
N GLU A 165 -3.59 3.65 -1.66
CA GLU A 165 -3.41 2.57 -2.64
C GLU A 165 -2.85 3.08 -3.98
N VAL A 166 -3.39 4.18 -4.52
CA VAL A 166 -2.87 4.81 -5.74
C VAL A 166 -1.43 5.27 -5.54
N LYS A 167 -1.14 5.90 -4.39
CA LYS A 167 0.18 6.42 -4.05
C LYS A 167 1.21 5.30 -3.95
N GLN A 168 0.88 4.20 -3.27
CA GLN A 168 1.75 3.04 -3.12
C GLN A 168 1.98 2.33 -4.47
N ALA A 169 0.93 2.08 -5.24
CA ALA A 169 1.02 1.44 -6.55
C ALA A 169 1.89 2.25 -7.52
N ILE A 170 1.68 3.57 -7.59
CA ILE A 170 2.47 4.45 -8.44
C ILE A 170 3.91 4.57 -7.94
N GLY A 171 4.12 4.65 -6.62
CA GLY A 171 5.44 4.59 -6.02
C GLY A 171 6.22 3.35 -6.45
N GLN A 172 5.58 2.18 -6.39
CA GLN A 172 6.17 0.91 -6.81
C GLN A 172 6.57 0.92 -8.30
N ILE A 173 5.72 1.43 -9.19
CA ILE A 173 6.04 1.53 -10.63
C ILE A 173 7.21 2.46 -10.90
N VAL A 174 7.25 3.62 -10.23
CA VAL A 174 8.34 4.59 -10.39
C VAL A 174 9.66 4.03 -9.86
N ASP A 175 9.62 3.33 -8.73
CA ASP A 175 10.78 2.66 -8.14
C ASP A 175 11.31 1.55 -9.05
N GLN A 176 10.44 0.64 -9.51
CA GLN A 176 10.83 -0.41 -10.46
C GLN A 176 11.39 0.15 -11.78
N THR A 177 10.84 1.27 -12.26
CA THR A 177 11.39 1.99 -13.43
C THR A 177 12.79 2.54 -13.13
N ALA A 178 13.02 3.09 -11.93
CA ALA A 178 14.34 3.54 -11.48
C ALA A 178 15.34 2.38 -11.41
N GLN A 179 14.95 1.25 -10.82
CA GLN A 179 15.77 0.04 -10.72
C GLN A 179 16.12 -0.49 -12.11
N LEU A 180 15.15 -0.54 -13.04
CA LEU A 180 15.37 -0.96 -14.42
C LEU A 180 16.35 -0.04 -15.15
N CYS A 181 16.23 1.27 -14.95
CA CYS A 181 17.18 2.21 -15.54
C CYS A 181 18.59 2.00 -15.01
N GLN A 182 18.74 1.82 -13.69
CA GLN A 182 20.03 1.56 -13.06
C GLN A 182 20.63 0.24 -13.54
N SER A 183 19.82 -0.82 -13.74
CA SER A 183 20.31 -2.11 -14.22
C SER A 183 20.97 -1.99 -15.60
N PHE A 184 20.47 -1.11 -16.48
CA PHE A 184 21.06 -0.82 -17.80
C PHE A 184 22.28 0.12 -17.79
N MET A 185 22.63 0.71 -16.64
CA MET A 185 23.77 1.62 -16.55
C MET A 185 25.11 0.91 -16.46
N ASP A 186 26.13 1.46 -17.12
CA ASP A 186 27.50 1.02 -16.93
C ASP A 186 28.08 1.44 -15.55
N PRO A 187 29.17 0.82 -15.08
CA PRO A 187 29.75 1.13 -13.77
C PRO A 187 30.15 2.60 -13.58
N LYS A 188 30.58 3.28 -14.64
CA LYS A 188 31.00 4.69 -14.57
C LYS A 188 29.79 5.61 -14.37
N THR A 189 28.72 5.33 -15.09
CA THR A 189 27.46 6.07 -15.06
C THR A 189 26.78 5.89 -13.71
N ARG A 190 26.84 4.69 -13.13
CA ARG A 190 26.40 4.42 -11.76
C ARG A 190 27.17 5.24 -10.73
N ALA A 191 28.50 5.27 -10.82
CA ALA A 191 29.30 6.09 -9.92
C ALA A 191 28.94 7.59 -10.00
N VAL A 192 28.53 8.08 -11.18
CA VAL A 192 28.02 9.46 -11.33
C VAL A 192 26.67 9.62 -10.63
N LEU A 193 25.75 8.67 -10.78
CA LEU A 193 24.45 8.67 -10.12
C LEU A 193 24.60 8.61 -8.59
N ASP A 194 25.50 7.76 -8.07
CA ASP A 194 25.79 7.61 -6.64
C ASP A 194 26.37 8.89 -6.04
N ASN A 195 27.24 9.57 -6.79
CA ASN A 195 27.75 10.87 -6.36
C ASN A 195 26.64 11.95 -6.36
N ALA A 196 25.70 11.87 -7.30
CA ALA A 196 24.57 12.78 -7.36
C ALA A 196 23.54 12.51 -6.24
N SER A 197 23.29 11.24 -5.88
CA SER A 197 22.38 10.86 -4.79
C SER A 197 22.95 11.28 -3.42
N ARG A 198 24.24 11.01 -3.17
CA ARG A 198 24.93 11.48 -1.95
C ARG A 198 24.87 12.99 -1.77
N LYS A 199 25.02 13.76 -2.85
CA LYS A 199 24.90 15.23 -2.81
C LYS A 199 23.49 15.71 -2.46
N ARG A 200 22.45 14.91 -2.72
CA ARG A 200 21.06 15.22 -2.37
C ARG A 200 20.67 14.74 -0.96
N GLY A 201 21.59 14.10 -0.23
CA GLY A 201 21.30 13.48 1.05
C GLY A 201 20.38 12.26 0.93
N ASP A 202 20.36 11.60 -0.23
CA ASP A 202 19.65 10.33 -0.42
C ASP A 202 20.45 9.22 0.28
N GLU A 203 19.78 8.32 1.00
CA GLU A 203 20.44 7.11 1.49
C GLU A 203 20.91 6.24 0.31
N PRO A 204 22.10 5.62 0.41
CA PRO A 204 22.59 4.73 -0.63
C PRO A 204 21.76 3.45 -0.66
N SER A 205 20.76 3.40 -1.53
CA SER A 205 20.08 2.15 -1.92
C SER A 205 21.07 1.23 -2.64
N SER A 206 21.01 -0.07 -2.37
CA SER A 206 21.85 -1.05 -3.07
C SER A 206 21.44 -1.08 -4.55
N ALA A 207 22.26 -0.46 -5.41
CA ALA A 207 21.97 -0.42 -6.83
C ALA A 207 21.89 -1.85 -7.40
N PRO A 208 20.86 -2.16 -8.21
CA PRO A 208 20.68 -3.50 -8.75
C PRO A 208 21.87 -3.91 -9.61
N PRO A 209 22.30 -5.19 -9.72
CA PRO A 209 23.45 -5.58 -10.53
C PRO A 209 23.34 -5.13 -12.01
N PRO A 210 24.42 -4.63 -12.65
CA PRO A 210 24.43 -4.27 -14.07
C PRO A 210 24.60 -5.51 -14.95
N SER A 211 23.73 -6.50 -14.79
CA SER A 211 23.75 -7.72 -15.59
C SER A 211 22.54 -7.81 -16.51
N ARG A 212 22.72 -8.55 -17.60
CA ARG A 212 21.66 -8.82 -18.56
C ARG A 212 20.50 -9.58 -17.92
N ALA A 213 20.81 -10.63 -17.16
CA ALA A 213 19.80 -11.43 -16.47
C ALA A 213 18.95 -10.57 -15.51
N TYR A 214 19.60 -9.69 -14.73
CA TYR A 214 18.90 -8.83 -13.78
C TYR A 214 18.05 -7.77 -14.48
N SER A 215 18.54 -7.20 -15.58
CA SER A 215 17.75 -6.23 -16.36
C SER A 215 16.49 -6.88 -16.97
N LEU A 216 16.59 -8.14 -17.41
CA LEU A 216 15.45 -8.90 -17.92
C LEU A 216 14.45 -9.27 -16.82
N SER A 217 14.93 -9.65 -15.62
CA SER A 217 14.04 -9.95 -14.50
C SER A 217 13.29 -8.70 -14.04
N LEU A 218 13.94 -7.53 -13.99
CA LEU A 218 13.29 -6.25 -13.70
C LEU A 218 12.29 -5.84 -14.79
N THR A 219 12.61 -6.07 -16.06
CA THR A 219 11.67 -5.83 -17.17
C THR A 219 10.40 -6.66 -17.00
N LYS A 220 10.56 -7.94 -16.64
CA LYS A 220 9.43 -8.84 -16.36
C LYS A 220 8.66 -8.39 -15.11
N LEU A 221 9.36 -7.99 -14.05
CA LEU A 221 8.75 -7.51 -12.81
C LEU A 221 7.88 -6.28 -13.06
N LEU A 222 8.42 -5.25 -13.72
CA LEU A 222 7.68 -4.02 -14.05
C LEU A 222 6.43 -4.32 -14.89
N TRP A 223 6.58 -5.19 -15.89
CA TRP A 223 5.45 -5.61 -16.72
C TRP A 223 4.36 -6.33 -15.90
N SER A 224 4.75 -7.29 -15.07
CA SER A 224 3.84 -8.08 -14.23
C SER A 224 3.17 -7.24 -13.15
N THR A 225 3.88 -6.26 -12.57
CA THR A 225 3.31 -5.31 -11.61
C THR A 225 2.26 -4.44 -12.29
N CYS A 226 2.54 -3.90 -13.48
CA CYS A 226 1.51 -3.17 -14.25
C CYS A 226 0.31 -4.08 -14.56
N ASP A 227 0.54 -5.32 -14.98
CA ASP A 227 -0.52 -6.28 -15.31
C ASP A 227 -1.44 -6.57 -14.11
N SER A 228 -0.81 -6.81 -12.97
CA SER A 228 -1.50 -7.04 -11.70
C SER A 228 -2.34 -5.83 -11.28
N LEU A 229 -1.77 -4.62 -11.39
CA LEU A 229 -2.45 -3.37 -11.03
C LEU A 229 -3.63 -3.04 -11.96
N ILE A 230 -3.49 -3.24 -13.27
CA ILE A 230 -4.56 -3.00 -14.25
C ILE A 230 -5.70 -4.01 -14.05
N GLY A 231 -5.30 -5.28 -13.98
CA GLY A 231 -6.18 -6.42 -14.00
C GLY A 231 -6.77 -6.78 -15.36
N THR A 232 -7.22 -8.03 -15.53
CA THR A 232 -7.84 -8.44 -16.80
C THR A 232 -9.35 -8.18 -16.80
N PRO A 233 -9.93 -7.81 -17.95
CA PRO A 233 -11.39 -7.64 -18.11
C PRO A 233 -12.17 -8.95 -17.89
N ASP A 234 -11.57 -10.09 -18.25
CA ASP A 234 -12.24 -11.39 -18.37
C ASP A 234 -12.07 -12.31 -17.15
N SER A 235 -11.05 -12.05 -16.31
CA SER A 235 -10.88 -12.70 -15.01
C SER A 235 -10.52 -11.62 -14.01
N ARG A 236 -11.47 -11.16 -13.20
CA ARG A 236 -11.16 -10.16 -12.16
C ARG A 236 -9.94 -10.68 -11.40
N PRO A 237 -8.76 -10.02 -11.49
CA PRO A 237 -7.66 -10.41 -10.64
C PRO A 237 -8.16 -10.33 -9.20
N PRO A 238 -7.55 -11.10 -8.28
CA PRO A 238 -7.86 -10.98 -6.87
C PRO A 238 -7.82 -9.50 -6.49
N LEU A 239 -8.86 -9.03 -5.78
CA LEU A 239 -9.01 -7.63 -5.38
C LEU A 239 -7.74 -7.10 -4.69
N GLU A 240 -6.98 -7.99 -4.05
CA GLU A 240 -5.71 -7.67 -3.38
C GLU A 240 -4.63 -7.13 -4.33
N LYS A 241 -4.61 -7.53 -5.60
CA LYS A 241 -3.49 -7.23 -6.51
C LYS A 241 -3.73 -6.04 -7.42
N ARG A 242 -5.00 -5.74 -7.72
CA ARG A 242 -5.36 -4.67 -8.64
C ARG A 242 -5.48 -3.33 -7.92
N LEU A 243 -5.40 -2.26 -8.70
CA LEU A 243 -5.73 -0.93 -8.24
C LEU A 243 -7.24 -0.86 -7.93
N PRO A 244 -7.66 -0.32 -6.76
CA PRO A 244 -9.07 -0.08 -6.47
C PRO A 244 -9.60 1.02 -7.38
N ARG A 245 -10.90 0.97 -7.72
CA ARG A 245 -11.56 1.98 -8.56
C ARG A 245 -12.07 3.18 -7.77
N ASN A 246 -12.34 2.97 -6.49
CA ASN A 246 -12.90 3.96 -5.58
C ASN A 246 -12.59 3.54 -4.12
N ASN A 247 -13.00 4.38 -3.17
CA ASN A 247 -12.72 4.13 -1.75
C ASN A 247 -13.42 2.88 -1.20
N GLN A 248 -14.61 2.54 -1.71
CA GLN A 248 -15.31 1.32 -1.31
C GLN A 248 -14.51 0.06 -1.69
N GLU A 249 -13.95 0.02 -2.90
CA GLU A 249 -13.07 -1.09 -3.31
C GLU A 249 -11.75 -1.11 -2.53
N ALA A 250 -11.20 0.04 -2.17
CA ALA A 250 -10.01 0.12 -1.32
C ALA A 250 -10.29 -0.42 0.09
N PHE A 251 -11.44 -0.08 0.67
CA PHE A 251 -11.89 -0.67 1.94
C PHE A 251 -12.13 -2.18 1.82
N ALA A 252 -12.76 -2.65 0.74
CA ALA A 252 -12.95 -4.08 0.51
C ALA A 252 -11.62 -4.84 0.41
N LYS A 253 -10.60 -4.22 -0.19
CA LYS A 253 -9.23 -4.75 -0.25
C LYS A 253 -8.60 -4.81 1.14
N LEU A 254 -8.71 -3.73 1.93
CA LEU A 254 -8.24 -3.66 3.31
C LEU A 254 -8.90 -4.73 4.19
N CYS A 255 -10.23 -4.91 4.09
CA CYS A 255 -10.94 -5.95 4.85
C CYS A 255 -10.40 -7.34 4.55
N LYS A 256 -10.13 -7.65 3.28
CA LYS A 256 -9.65 -8.98 2.90
C LYS A 256 -8.25 -9.26 3.46
N GLY A 257 -7.34 -8.30 3.38
CA GLY A 257 -5.99 -8.46 3.94
C GLY A 257 -6.02 -8.64 5.46
N ASN A 258 -6.86 -7.88 6.16
CA ASN A 258 -6.98 -7.99 7.62
C ASN A 258 -7.77 -9.23 8.07
N GLU A 259 -8.66 -9.79 7.25
CA GLU A 259 -9.35 -11.06 7.58
C GLU A 259 -8.37 -12.23 7.73
N GLU A 260 -7.27 -12.22 6.97
CA GLU A 260 -6.19 -13.22 7.10
C GLU A 260 -5.43 -13.02 8.41
N VAL A 261 -5.01 -11.79 8.71
CA VAL A 261 -4.30 -11.45 9.96
C VAL A 261 -5.14 -11.76 11.20
N LEU A 262 -6.44 -11.42 11.18
CA LEU A 262 -7.35 -11.73 12.29
C LEU A 262 -7.51 -13.24 12.50
N ALA A 263 -7.48 -14.03 11.42
CA ALA A 263 -7.57 -15.48 11.52
C ALA A 263 -6.28 -16.09 12.07
N ASP A 264 -5.12 -15.58 11.64
CA ASP A 264 -3.80 -16.07 12.02
C ASP A 264 -3.58 -15.98 13.54
N ALA A 265 -3.87 -14.84 14.17
CA ALA A 265 -3.73 -14.68 15.63
C ALA A 265 -4.60 -15.68 16.41
N THR A 266 -5.81 -15.99 15.93
CA THR A 266 -6.69 -16.97 16.59
C THR A 266 -6.18 -18.40 16.39
N SER A 267 -5.57 -18.69 15.24
CA SER A 267 -4.96 -19.98 14.94
C SER A 267 -3.77 -20.24 15.85
N GLU A 268 -2.89 -19.25 16.00
CA GLU A 268 -1.70 -19.31 16.86
C GLU A 268 -2.07 -19.64 18.31
N MET A 269 -3.10 -18.99 18.86
CA MET A 269 -3.61 -19.29 20.20
C MET A 269 -4.22 -20.69 20.32
N LYS A 270 -4.84 -21.22 19.26
CA LYS A 270 -5.38 -22.59 19.27
C LYS A 270 -4.25 -23.61 19.22
N ASP A 271 -3.25 -23.37 18.40
CA ASP A 271 -2.07 -24.24 18.30
C ASP A 271 -1.34 -24.32 19.65
N ALA A 272 -1.22 -23.20 20.37
CA ALA A 272 -0.67 -23.16 21.74
C ALA A 272 -1.50 -23.92 22.79
N LEU A 273 -2.81 -24.11 22.57
CA LEU A 273 -3.63 -24.97 23.44
C LEU A 273 -3.48 -26.47 23.11
N GLU A 274 -3.06 -26.80 21.88
CA GLU A 274 -2.93 -28.18 21.38
C GLU A 274 -1.53 -28.77 21.62
N SER A 275 -0.51 -27.93 21.81
CA SER A 275 0.89 -28.31 22.07
C SER A 275 1.12 -29.11 23.37
N ASP A 276 0.09 -29.29 24.19
CA ASP A 276 0.11 -30.07 25.44
C ASP A 276 -0.33 -31.53 25.31
N SER A 277 -0.50 -32.06 24.09
CA SER A 277 -0.95 -33.44 23.87
C SER A 277 0.12 -34.34 23.22
N ASP A 278 0.91 -35.00 24.07
CA ASP A 278 1.57 -36.30 23.80
C ASP A 278 2.43 -36.43 22.52
N SER A 279 3.28 -35.44 22.18
CA SER A 279 4.32 -35.65 21.15
C SER A 279 5.71 -35.80 21.75
N ASP A 280 6.20 -37.04 21.85
CA ASP A 280 7.59 -37.43 22.12
C ASP A 280 8.59 -36.98 21.01
N GLU A 281 8.18 -36.11 20.10
CA GLU A 281 9.02 -35.54 19.04
C GLU A 281 9.31 -34.07 19.39
N GLN A 282 10.43 -33.86 20.10
CA GLN A 282 11.03 -32.53 20.28
C GLN A 282 11.38 -31.95 18.91
N ASP A 283 10.51 -31.09 18.39
CA ASP A 283 10.89 -30.16 17.35
C ASP A 283 11.72 -29.04 18.01
N GLU A 284 13.05 -29.10 17.87
CA GLU A 284 14.02 -28.16 18.46
C GLU A 284 13.82 -26.69 17.99
N TRP A 285 12.84 -26.42 17.12
CA TRP A 285 12.49 -25.10 16.58
C TRP A 285 11.10 -24.61 17.01
N ALA A 286 10.31 -25.44 17.71
CA ALA A 286 9.05 -25.01 18.30
C ALA A 286 9.33 -24.63 19.76
N ASP A 287 9.54 -23.34 20.02
CA ASP A 287 9.38 -22.79 21.37
C ASP A 287 7.89 -22.93 21.74
N ASN A 288 7.47 -24.14 22.08
CA ASN A 288 6.13 -24.43 22.54
C ASN A 288 5.96 -23.71 23.88
N VAL A 289 5.04 -22.75 23.94
CA VAL A 289 4.68 -22.07 25.18
C VAL A 289 3.96 -23.10 26.07
N GLU A 290 4.64 -23.56 27.12
CA GLU A 290 4.00 -24.41 28.15
C GLU A 290 3.06 -23.53 28.99
N LEU A 291 1.75 -23.63 28.73
CA LEU A 291 0.72 -22.85 29.43
C LEU A 291 0.23 -23.61 30.67
N SER A 292 0.17 -22.92 31.82
CA SER A 292 -0.52 -23.40 33.02
C SER A 292 -2.04 -23.53 32.80
N ASP A 293 -2.74 -24.25 33.68
CA ASP A 293 -4.20 -24.39 33.59
C ASP A 293 -4.95 -23.05 33.66
N GLU A 294 -4.40 -22.09 34.42
CA GLU A 294 -4.95 -20.73 34.52
C GLU A 294 -4.72 -19.94 33.23
N GLU A 295 -3.53 -20.03 32.63
CA GLU A 295 -3.19 -19.42 31.34
C GLU A 295 -3.99 -20.04 30.18
N LYS A 296 -4.23 -21.36 30.18
CA LYS A 296 -5.09 -22.03 29.19
C LYS A 296 -6.53 -21.52 29.25
N GLU A 297 -7.06 -21.32 30.45
CA GLU A 297 -8.40 -20.77 30.61
C GLU A 297 -8.46 -19.30 30.15
N LEU A 298 -7.42 -18.52 30.42
CA LEU A 298 -7.27 -17.16 29.88
C LEU A 298 -7.26 -17.16 28.34
N VAL A 299 -6.42 -17.98 27.72
CA VAL A 299 -6.30 -18.11 26.25
C VAL A 299 -7.63 -18.52 25.62
N LYS A 300 -8.38 -19.46 26.23
CA LYS A 300 -9.73 -19.83 25.73
C LYS A 300 -10.71 -18.66 25.72
N ARG A 301 -10.68 -17.82 26.77
CA ARG A 301 -11.53 -16.61 26.83
C ARG A 301 -11.07 -15.54 25.84
N ALA A 302 -9.76 -15.36 25.68
CA ALA A 302 -9.18 -14.49 24.67
C ALA A 302 -9.58 -14.93 23.25
N ILE A 303 -9.50 -16.22 22.92
CA ILE A 303 -9.98 -16.77 21.63
C ILE A 303 -11.45 -16.40 21.40
N THR A 304 -12.31 -16.57 22.41
CA THR A 304 -13.75 -16.24 22.28
C THR A 304 -13.97 -14.74 22.02
N LEU A 305 -13.19 -13.87 22.68
CA LEU A 305 -13.19 -12.43 22.44
C LEU A 305 -12.78 -12.10 21.00
N LEU A 306 -11.68 -12.68 20.52
CA LEU A 306 -11.15 -12.42 19.18
C LEU A 306 -12.03 -12.96 18.06
N GLU A 307 -12.64 -14.13 18.24
CA GLU A 307 -13.63 -14.67 17.31
C GLU A 307 -14.87 -13.76 17.23
N SER A 308 -15.28 -13.17 18.35
CA SER A 308 -16.41 -12.22 18.42
C SER A 308 -16.10 -10.93 17.67
N GLY A 309 -14.91 -10.34 17.85
CA GLY A 309 -14.54 -9.14 17.11
C GLY A 309 -14.31 -9.42 15.61
N THR A 310 -13.79 -10.58 15.26
CA THR A 310 -13.69 -11.03 13.86
C THR A 310 -15.09 -11.16 13.22
N ALA A 311 -16.06 -11.72 13.95
CA ALA A 311 -17.45 -11.79 13.49
C ALA A 311 -18.07 -10.39 13.30
N LEU A 312 -17.78 -9.46 14.21
CA LEU A 312 -18.18 -8.05 14.08
C LEU A 312 -17.58 -7.41 12.83
N ALA A 313 -16.29 -7.57 12.58
CA ALA A 313 -15.61 -7.04 11.39
C ALA A 313 -16.25 -7.56 10.10
N ARG A 314 -16.55 -8.86 10.03
CA ARG A 314 -17.27 -9.47 8.89
C ARG A 314 -18.67 -8.89 8.71
N ALA A 315 -19.41 -8.66 9.80
CA ALA A 315 -20.75 -8.07 9.75
C ALA A 315 -20.73 -6.61 9.25
N VAL A 316 -19.78 -5.80 9.72
CA VAL A 316 -19.59 -4.41 9.26
C VAL A 316 -19.20 -4.37 7.79
N ARG A 317 -18.23 -5.20 7.37
CA ARG A 317 -17.87 -5.38 5.97
C ARG A 317 -19.08 -5.73 5.10
N ALA A 318 -19.88 -6.70 5.51
CA ALA A 318 -21.06 -7.15 4.76
C ALA A 318 -22.13 -6.04 4.63
N ALA A 319 -22.27 -5.17 5.63
CA ALA A 319 -23.17 -4.03 5.57
C ALA A 319 -22.64 -2.90 4.68
N LEU A 320 -21.36 -2.57 4.78
CA LEU A 320 -20.76 -1.44 4.07
C LEU A 320 -20.43 -1.72 2.60
N LEU A 321 -20.19 -2.98 2.24
CA LEU A 321 -19.90 -3.37 0.85
C LEU A 321 -21.16 -3.68 0.02
N GLN A 322 -22.34 -3.30 0.49
CA GLN A 322 -23.56 -3.35 -0.30
C GLN A 322 -23.51 -2.30 -1.43
N ARG A 323 -24.33 -2.53 -2.46
CA ARG A 323 -24.42 -1.62 -3.60
C ARG A 323 -25.00 -0.27 -3.15
N ASP A 324 -24.47 0.82 -3.71
CA ASP A 324 -24.95 2.19 -3.51
C ASP A 324 -24.83 2.73 -2.05
N VAL A 325 -24.00 2.09 -1.22
CA VAL A 325 -23.65 2.57 0.13
C VAL A 325 -22.78 3.82 0.02
N LYS A 326 -23.18 4.89 0.74
CA LYS A 326 -22.45 6.15 0.87
C LYS A 326 -21.99 6.32 2.32
N ALA A 327 -21.09 5.45 2.75
CA ALA A 327 -20.48 5.50 4.07
C ALA A 327 -19.12 6.21 4.05
N ASP A 328 -18.63 6.62 5.23
CA ASP A 328 -17.25 7.04 5.40
C ASP A 328 -16.36 5.80 5.54
N PHE A 329 -15.90 5.28 4.40
CA PHE A 329 -15.05 4.08 4.37
C PHE A 329 -13.67 4.31 5.01
N ASP A 330 -13.22 5.56 5.17
CA ASP A 330 -11.95 5.84 5.84
C ASP A 330 -12.10 5.60 7.35
N GLU A 331 -13.19 6.08 7.96
CA GLU A 331 -13.46 5.84 9.38
C GLU A 331 -13.59 4.35 9.72
N ALA A 332 -14.30 3.60 8.86
CA ALA A 332 -14.40 2.15 8.99
C ALA A 332 -13.04 1.44 8.80
N GLY A 333 -12.21 1.94 7.88
CA GLY A 333 -10.86 1.43 7.64
C GLY A 333 -9.93 1.64 8.83
N ASP A 334 -9.90 2.86 9.38
CA ASP A 334 -9.09 3.21 10.54
C ASP A 334 -9.51 2.39 11.77
N ALA A 335 -10.81 2.19 11.97
CA ALA A 335 -11.32 1.35 13.05
C ALA A 335 -10.96 -0.14 12.89
N LEU A 336 -10.93 -0.64 11.65
CA LEU A 336 -10.50 -2.02 11.37
C LEU A 336 -9.00 -2.21 11.62
N VAL A 337 -8.16 -1.26 11.23
CA VAL A 337 -6.71 -1.32 11.50
C VAL A 337 -6.45 -1.32 13.01
N ALA A 338 -7.09 -0.41 13.75
CA ALA A 338 -6.98 -0.37 15.21
C ALA A 338 -7.46 -1.68 15.87
N LEU A 339 -8.49 -2.33 15.33
CA LEU A 339 -8.95 -3.63 15.81
C LEU A 339 -7.89 -4.72 15.63
N VAL A 340 -7.22 -4.74 14.48
CA VAL A 340 -6.18 -5.74 14.16
C VAL A 340 -4.96 -5.53 15.05
N GLU A 341 -4.52 -4.29 15.24
CA GLU A 341 -3.42 -3.95 16.15
C GLU A 341 -3.75 -4.36 17.60
N ALA A 342 -4.95 -4.03 18.09
CA ALA A 342 -5.37 -4.43 19.43
C ALA A 342 -5.52 -5.96 19.56
N GLN A 343 -5.94 -6.65 18.49
CA GLN A 343 -6.02 -8.12 18.49
C GLN A 343 -4.66 -8.77 18.67
N ASP A 344 -3.65 -8.28 17.94
CA ASP A 344 -2.27 -8.77 18.03
C ASP A 344 -1.74 -8.60 19.46
N ASN A 345 -2.01 -7.45 20.09
CA ASN A 345 -1.65 -7.19 21.48
C ASN A 345 -2.36 -8.14 22.47
N VAL A 346 -3.66 -8.41 22.29
CA VAL A 346 -4.40 -9.38 23.12
C VAL A 346 -3.77 -10.77 22.98
N ALA A 347 -3.45 -11.19 21.75
CA ALA A 347 -2.82 -12.47 21.46
C ALA A 347 -1.45 -12.58 22.15
N ALA A 348 -0.62 -11.56 21.99
CA ALA A 348 0.73 -11.52 22.53
C ALA A 348 0.72 -11.60 24.07
N ILE A 349 -0.11 -10.81 24.76
CA ILE A 349 -0.19 -10.90 26.23
C ILE A 349 -0.81 -12.21 26.70
N ALA A 350 -1.83 -12.72 26.00
CA ALA A 350 -2.46 -13.99 26.39
C ALA A 350 -1.50 -15.19 26.28
N LEU A 351 -0.56 -15.16 25.32
CA LEU A 351 0.42 -16.22 25.09
C LEU A 351 1.72 -16.02 25.87
N TYR A 352 2.23 -14.80 25.97
CA TYR A 352 3.57 -14.52 26.47
C TYR A 352 3.60 -13.72 27.79
N GLY A 353 2.43 -13.34 28.32
CA GLY A 353 2.31 -12.63 29.60
C GLY A 353 3.03 -11.27 29.61
N ASP A 354 3.59 -10.92 30.78
CA ASP A 354 4.30 -9.65 31.02
C ASP A 354 5.59 -9.48 30.18
N GLU A 355 6.05 -10.53 29.47
CA GLU A 355 7.19 -10.42 28.55
C GLU A 355 6.81 -9.72 27.23
N ALA A 356 5.51 -9.55 26.95
CA ALA A 356 5.00 -8.92 25.73
C ALA A 356 4.87 -7.38 25.82
N GLY A 357 4.94 -6.76 27.01
CA GLY A 357 4.85 -5.30 27.17
C GLY A 357 4.60 -4.80 28.59
N ASP A 358 4.64 -3.46 28.77
CA ASP A 358 4.40 -2.77 30.05
C ASP A 358 2.89 -2.55 30.36
N GLU A 359 2.00 -2.86 29.42
CA GLU A 359 0.55 -2.64 29.54
C GLU A 359 -0.17 -3.86 30.11
N SER A 360 -1.16 -3.64 30.98
CA SER A 360 -1.91 -4.74 31.57
C SER A 360 -2.90 -5.34 30.57
N LEU A 361 -3.18 -6.65 30.68
CA LEU A 361 -4.18 -7.29 29.82
C LEU A 361 -5.56 -6.62 29.90
N ALA A 362 -5.92 -6.04 31.05
CA ALA A 362 -7.17 -5.31 31.21
C ALA A 362 -7.21 -4.05 30.33
N ASP A 363 -6.11 -3.30 30.26
CA ASP A 363 -6.00 -2.10 29.41
C ASP A 363 -6.11 -2.48 27.92
N ILE A 364 -5.43 -3.56 27.51
CA ILE A 364 -5.44 -4.02 26.12
C ILE A 364 -6.82 -4.56 25.71
N VAL A 365 -7.53 -5.27 26.59
CA VAL A 365 -8.92 -5.70 26.35
C VAL A 365 -9.86 -4.51 26.22
N ASP A 366 -9.65 -3.46 27.02
CA ASP A 366 -10.40 -2.21 26.90
C ASP A 366 -10.12 -1.53 25.55
N GLU A 367 -8.87 -1.44 25.12
CA GLU A 367 -8.49 -0.91 23.80
C GLU A 367 -9.12 -1.72 22.66
N TYR A 368 -9.08 -3.05 22.74
CA TYR A 368 -9.73 -3.95 21.79
C TYR A 368 -11.24 -3.70 21.70
N THR A 369 -11.89 -3.55 22.85
CA THR A 369 -13.34 -3.29 22.94
C THR A 369 -13.69 -1.91 22.37
N VAL A 370 -12.85 -0.90 22.62
CA VAL A 370 -12.98 0.45 22.03
C VAL A 370 -12.83 0.39 20.51
N ALA A 371 -11.87 -0.37 19.98
CA ALA A 371 -11.70 -0.56 18.54
C ALA A 371 -12.93 -1.24 17.91
N CYS A 372 -13.44 -2.31 18.53
CA CYS A 372 -14.69 -2.97 18.13
C CYS A 372 -15.87 -1.99 18.11
N LYS A 373 -16.01 -1.16 19.16
CA LYS A 373 -17.08 -0.16 19.26
C LYS A 373 -17.00 0.85 18.14
N ARG A 374 -15.81 1.42 17.88
CA ARG A 374 -15.58 2.37 16.79
C ARG A 374 -15.92 1.74 15.44
N LEU A 375 -15.54 0.48 15.22
CA LEU A 375 -15.88 -0.23 13.98
C LEU A 375 -17.39 -0.42 13.83
N ALA A 376 -18.10 -0.80 14.89
CA ALA A 376 -19.55 -0.91 14.87
C ALA A 376 -20.23 0.45 14.59
N GLU A 377 -19.74 1.53 15.20
CA GLU A 377 -20.26 2.89 15.03
C GLU A 377 -20.00 3.46 13.63
N SER A 378 -18.86 3.10 13.00
CA SER A 378 -18.53 3.50 11.62
C SER A 378 -19.57 3.06 10.58
N SER A 379 -20.36 2.03 10.88
CA SER A 379 -21.45 1.60 10.02
C SER A 379 -22.62 2.60 9.97
N GLY A 380 -22.70 3.53 10.92
CA GLY A 380 -23.65 4.64 10.93
C GLY A 380 -25.10 4.19 10.68
N THR A 381 -25.73 4.74 9.65
CA THR A 381 -27.11 4.37 9.24
C THR A 381 -27.25 2.96 8.67
N TYR A 382 -26.14 2.30 8.35
CA TYR A 382 -26.10 0.92 7.83
C TYR A 382 -25.92 -0.11 8.96
N ARG A 383 -25.93 0.33 10.23
CA ARG A 383 -25.88 -0.56 11.38
C ARG A 383 -27.09 -1.49 11.40
N THR A 384 -26.83 -2.79 11.36
CA THR A 384 -27.87 -3.84 11.38
C THR A 384 -28.04 -4.42 12.78
N GLU A 385 -29.11 -5.19 12.98
CA GLU A 385 -29.28 -6.04 14.17
C GLU A 385 -28.12 -7.02 14.32
N VAL A 386 -27.58 -7.52 13.20
CA VAL A 386 -26.42 -8.44 13.19
C VAL A 386 -25.17 -7.75 13.76
N ILE A 387 -24.88 -6.51 13.33
CA ILE A 387 -23.76 -5.72 13.87
C ILE A 387 -23.95 -5.45 15.36
N SER A 388 -25.18 -5.11 15.76
CA SER A 388 -25.48 -4.82 17.17
C SER A 388 -25.34 -6.07 18.05
N SER A 389 -25.83 -7.22 17.57
CA SER A 389 -25.67 -8.51 18.24
C SER A 389 -24.20 -8.93 18.35
N ALA A 390 -23.42 -8.78 17.27
CA ALA A 390 -22.00 -9.09 17.27
C ALA A 390 -21.21 -8.22 18.26
N PHE A 391 -21.54 -6.93 18.37
CA PHE A 391 -20.91 -6.06 19.36
C PHE A 391 -21.30 -6.41 20.81
N THR A 392 -22.53 -6.85 21.06
CA THR A 392 -22.93 -7.39 22.37
C THR A 392 -22.08 -8.61 22.72
N ALA A 393 -21.87 -9.53 21.78
CA ALA A 393 -21.02 -10.71 22.01
C ALA A 393 -19.57 -10.32 22.36
N VAL A 394 -19.00 -9.30 21.72
CA VAL A 394 -17.68 -8.75 22.10
C VAL A 394 -17.69 -8.25 23.54
N SER A 395 -18.71 -7.48 23.92
CA SER A 395 -18.82 -6.90 25.27
C SER A 395 -18.96 -7.98 26.36
N ASP A 396 -19.73 -9.03 26.06
CA ASP A 396 -19.90 -10.17 26.96
C ASP A 396 -18.61 -10.98 27.09
N ALA A 397 -17.88 -11.21 25.99
CA ALA A 397 -16.60 -11.92 26.00
C ALA A 397 -15.50 -11.13 26.72
N ALA A 398 -15.42 -9.81 26.52
CA ALA A 398 -14.47 -8.95 27.22
C ALA A 398 -14.68 -9.02 28.75
N SER A 399 -15.95 -8.98 29.18
CA SER A 399 -16.30 -9.12 30.61
C SER A 399 -15.87 -10.47 31.21
N GLN A 400 -15.81 -11.53 30.40
CA GLN A 400 -15.35 -12.84 30.85
C GLN A 400 -13.82 -12.89 30.99
N VAL A 401 -13.07 -12.21 30.12
CA VAL A 401 -11.62 -12.08 30.23
C VAL A 401 -11.26 -11.26 31.48
N SER A 402 -11.91 -10.10 31.68
CA SER A 402 -11.71 -9.25 32.86
C SER A 402 -12.10 -9.90 34.19
N ALA A 403 -12.84 -11.01 34.18
CA ALA A 403 -13.19 -11.74 35.40
C ALA A 403 -12.12 -12.75 35.85
N ILE A 404 -11.11 -13.03 35.02
CA ILE A 404 -9.95 -13.87 35.38
C ILE A 404 -8.77 -13.03 35.85
N ILE A 405 -8.59 -11.85 35.23
CA ILE A 405 -7.63 -10.83 35.66
C ILE A 405 -8.05 -10.30 37.04
#